data_AF-A0A6I5NV51-F1
#
_entry.id   AF-A0A6I5NV51-F1
#
_cell.length_a   1.000
_cell.length_b   1.000
_cell.length_c   1.000
_cell.angle_alpha   90.00
_cell.angle_beta   90.00
_cell.angle_gamma   90.00
#
_symmetry.space_group_name_H-M   'P 1'
#
loop_
_entity.id
_entity.type
_entity.pdbx_description
1 polymer ?
#
loop_
_entity_poly.entity_id
_entity_poly.type
_entity_poly.pdbx_seq_one_letter_code
_entity_poly.pdbx_strand_id
1 'polypeptide(L)'
;MLTFRATFDEDVQNVDAADFVATGTTASLSVTQVTASTYDLTLAGGDLANLNGTVGLDLAAGQDIQDRAGNALPVGEPAIDEAYILSNAAPSPGPSTPPPATVNLVFNLEQWVSLVAIQTGQVYQSALVDFNIEVGGLRLASLFDETAYLSDYPDVAAAVQQDVYQYGFEHFVLFGISEGRALSNWFDADYYLAQNADVAAAVSSGQMTAIEHFLWFGHRENRDPNAGFDADDYLLNHPDVQVAVAAGLVDSAFEHFIEFGAAEGRLDSLLFDELFYLQQNSDVAAAVQRGDFALGLYHFLSFGQIEGRDPSSLFDQSAYLASHSDVAAAVASGALASGFEHFLLFGRAEGRVTG
;
A
#
# COMPACT_ATOMS: atom_id res chain seq x y z
N MET A 1 -21.42 25.17 -0.93
CA MET A 1 -20.02 25.63 -1.02
C MET A 1 -19.19 24.40 -1.29
N LEU A 2 -18.12 24.56 -2.06
CA LEU A 2 -17.20 23.49 -2.42
C LEU A 2 -15.80 23.97 -2.10
N THR A 3 -14.98 23.14 -1.46
CA THR A 3 -13.62 23.52 -1.05
C THR A 3 -12.63 22.51 -1.58
N PHE A 4 -11.63 23.01 -2.31
CA PHE A 4 -10.45 22.29 -2.79
C PHE A 4 -9.29 22.57 -1.85
N ARG A 5 -8.26 21.70 -1.84
CA ARG A 5 -7.06 21.90 -1.02
C ARG A 5 -5.80 21.83 -1.89
N ALA A 6 -5.14 22.97 -2.05
CA ALA A 6 -3.81 23.02 -2.64
C ALA A 6 -2.75 22.73 -1.57
N THR A 7 -1.83 21.82 -1.87
CA THR A 7 -0.66 21.51 -1.05
C THR A 7 0.59 21.62 -1.92
N PHE A 8 1.61 22.28 -1.39
CA PHE A 8 2.92 22.44 -1.99
C PHE A 8 3.93 21.58 -1.24
N ASP A 9 4.94 21.10 -1.94
CA ASP A 9 6.06 20.31 -1.40
C ASP A 9 6.98 21.12 -0.47
N GLU A 10 6.91 22.45 -0.56
CA GLU A 10 7.59 23.38 0.33
C GLU A 10 6.73 24.62 0.68
N ASP A 11 7.27 25.47 1.55
CA ASP A 11 6.65 26.74 1.93
C ASP A 11 6.63 27.71 0.74
N VAL A 12 5.44 28.12 0.31
CA VAL A 12 5.23 29.08 -0.78
C VAL A 12 4.64 30.40 -0.29
N GLN A 13 4.66 31.40 -1.15
CA GLN A 13 4.07 32.72 -0.94
C GLN A 13 3.35 33.22 -2.20
N ASN A 14 2.61 34.30 -2.05
CA ASN A 14 1.74 34.93 -3.05
C ASN A 14 0.47 34.16 -3.47
N VAL A 15 0.18 33.00 -2.87
CA VAL A 15 -1.04 32.24 -3.21
C VAL A 15 -2.32 33.02 -2.89
N ASP A 16 -3.08 33.40 -3.92
CA ASP A 16 -4.37 34.06 -3.84
C ASP A 16 -5.36 33.57 -4.90
N ALA A 17 -6.57 34.14 -4.94
CA ALA A 17 -7.64 33.66 -5.82
C ALA A 17 -7.39 33.96 -7.32
N ALA A 18 -6.48 34.86 -7.67
CA ALA A 18 -6.10 35.14 -9.05
C ALA A 18 -5.17 34.08 -9.64
N ASP A 19 -4.53 33.27 -8.80
CA ASP A 19 -3.69 32.16 -9.22
C ASP A 19 -4.47 30.94 -9.72
N PHE A 20 -5.81 30.98 -9.66
CA PHE A 20 -6.65 29.83 -9.99
C PHE A 20 -7.86 30.22 -10.85
N VAL A 21 -8.34 29.28 -11.66
CA VAL A 21 -9.54 29.42 -12.49
C VAL A 21 -10.52 28.31 -12.17
N ALA A 22 -11.74 28.67 -11.79
CA ALA A 22 -12.81 27.70 -11.59
C ALA A 22 -13.49 27.36 -12.90
N THR A 23 -13.68 26.07 -13.19
CA THR A 23 -14.37 25.57 -14.38
C THR A 23 -15.68 24.87 -14.00
N GLY A 24 -16.66 24.83 -14.91
CA GLY A 24 -17.93 24.12 -14.69
C GLY A 24 -18.90 24.74 -13.68
N THR A 25 -18.59 25.90 -13.09
CA THR A 25 -19.47 26.64 -12.16
C THR A 25 -19.40 28.15 -12.38
N THR A 26 -20.41 28.88 -11.88
CA THR A 26 -20.41 30.34 -11.78
C THR A 26 -20.12 30.84 -10.35
N ALA A 27 -19.69 29.94 -9.45
CA ALA A 27 -19.33 30.30 -8.09
C ALA A 27 -18.09 31.19 -8.02
N SER A 28 -18.01 31.98 -6.95
CA SER A 28 -16.85 32.86 -6.69
C SER A 28 -15.82 32.12 -5.85
N LEU A 29 -14.54 32.26 -6.22
CA LEU A 29 -13.41 31.66 -5.52
C LEU A 29 -12.86 32.57 -4.42
N SER A 30 -12.43 31.95 -3.33
CA SER A 30 -11.66 32.57 -2.25
C SER A 30 -10.60 31.61 -1.76
N VAL A 31 -9.43 32.13 -1.36
CA VAL A 31 -8.29 31.33 -0.88
C VAL A 31 -8.03 31.66 0.59
N THR A 32 -7.85 30.62 1.39
CA THR A 32 -7.48 30.73 2.81
C THR A 32 -6.23 29.92 3.07
N GLN A 33 -5.19 30.57 3.58
CA GLN A 33 -3.98 29.89 4.00
C GLN A 33 -4.23 29.05 5.27
N VAL A 34 -3.87 27.78 5.22
CA VAL A 34 -3.95 26.84 6.36
C VAL A 34 -2.57 26.70 7.02
N THR A 35 -1.55 26.49 6.20
CA THR A 35 -0.13 26.46 6.61
C THR A 35 0.71 27.22 5.58
N ALA A 36 2.02 27.29 5.76
CA ALA A 36 2.90 27.91 4.77
C ALA A 36 2.99 27.14 3.43
N SER A 37 2.54 25.89 3.40
CA SER A 37 2.50 25.04 2.19
C SER A 37 1.11 24.47 1.88
N THR A 38 0.05 24.92 2.57
CA THR A 38 -1.31 24.37 2.39
C THR A 38 -2.36 25.47 2.40
N TYR A 39 -3.25 25.44 1.41
CA TYR A 39 -4.28 26.47 1.18
C TYR A 39 -5.63 25.82 0.84
N ASP A 40 -6.70 26.32 1.46
CA ASP A 40 -8.07 25.94 1.15
C ASP A 40 -8.68 26.93 0.14
N LEU A 41 -9.15 26.42 -1.00
CA LEU A 41 -9.78 27.19 -2.07
C LEU A 41 -11.28 26.94 -2.07
N THR A 42 -12.05 27.92 -1.65
CA THR A 42 -13.50 27.78 -1.46
C THR A 42 -14.28 28.48 -2.57
N LEU A 43 -15.04 27.70 -3.32
CA LEU A 43 -16.07 28.14 -4.24
C LEU A 43 -17.42 28.27 -3.52
N ALA A 44 -17.97 29.48 -3.53
CA ALA A 44 -19.24 29.79 -2.91
C ALA A 44 -20.15 30.64 -3.79
N GLY A 45 -21.47 30.49 -3.60
CA GLY A 45 -22.48 31.17 -4.41
C GLY A 45 -22.65 30.56 -5.80
N GLY A 46 -23.08 31.38 -6.76
CA GLY A 46 -23.30 30.97 -8.14
C GLY A 46 -24.39 29.90 -8.32
N ASP A 47 -24.14 28.99 -9.25
CA ASP A 47 -25.01 27.88 -9.62
C ASP A 47 -24.84 26.62 -8.74
N LEU A 48 -23.87 26.59 -7.83
CA LEU A 48 -23.55 25.40 -7.01
C LEU A 48 -24.77 24.81 -6.30
N ALA A 49 -25.71 25.62 -5.83
CA ALA A 49 -26.88 25.10 -5.11
C ALA A 49 -27.81 24.22 -5.98
N ASN A 50 -27.74 24.35 -7.32
CA ASN A 50 -28.60 23.66 -8.26
C ASN A 50 -27.82 22.88 -9.34
N LEU A 51 -26.50 22.99 -9.35
CA LEU A 51 -25.64 22.34 -10.33
C LEU A 51 -25.62 20.83 -10.08
N ASN A 52 -25.84 20.05 -11.15
CA ASN A 52 -25.53 18.63 -11.20
C ASN A 52 -24.51 18.43 -12.33
N GLY A 53 -23.24 18.25 -11.98
CA GLY A 53 -22.16 18.26 -12.96
C GLY A 53 -20.80 18.50 -12.33
N THR A 54 -19.78 18.50 -13.18
CA THR A 54 -18.37 18.60 -12.80
C THR A 54 -17.97 20.07 -12.58
N VAL A 55 -17.34 20.38 -11.44
CA VAL A 55 -16.76 21.69 -11.09
C VAL A 55 -15.26 21.53 -10.93
N GLY A 56 -14.47 22.24 -11.74
CA GLY A 56 -13.02 22.10 -11.80
C GLY A 56 -12.22 23.27 -11.20
N LEU A 57 -10.97 22.96 -10.85
CA LEU A 57 -9.87 23.72 -10.22
C LEU A 57 -8.59 23.84 -11.07
N ASP A 58 -8.38 24.91 -11.85
CA ASP A 58 -7.20 25.04 -12.72
C ASP A 58 -6.22 26.10 -12.15
N LEU A 59 -4.91 25.99 -12.42
CA LEU A 59 -3.98 27.10 -12.17
C LEU A 59 -4.19 28.18 -13.24
N ALA A 60 -4.17 29.45 -12.85
CA ALA A 60 -4.23 30.54 -13.80
C ALA A 60 -2.89 30.68 -14.53
N ALA A 61 -2.92 30.82 -15.85
CA ALA A 61 -1.72 31.06 -16.67
C ALA A 61 -0.89 32.30 -16.26
N GLY A 62 -1.44 33.18 -15.43
CA GLY A 62 -0.78 34.38 -14.89
C GLY A 62 -0.46 34.32 -13.40
N GLN A 63 -0.50 33.13 -12.76
CA GLN A 63 -0.16 32.96 -11.35
C GLN A 63 1.24 33.50 -11.02
N ASP A 64 1.43 34.00 -9.79
CA ASP A 64 2.71 34.55 -9.31
C ASP A 64 3.23 33.90 -8.01
N ILE A 65 2.79 32.66 -7.78
CA ILE A 65 3.21 31.79 -6.68
C ILE A 65 4.72 31.54 -6.77
N GLN A 66 5.39 31.60 -5.64
CA GLN A 66 6.82 31.37 -5.55
C GLN A 66 7.20 30.76 -4.19
N ASP A 67 8.33 30.08 -4.12
CA ASP A 67 8.90 29.64 -2.85
C ASP A 67 9.45 30.83 -2.02
N ARG A 68 9.94 30.54 -0.81
CA ARG A 68 10.60 31.56 0.04
C ARG A 68 11.93 32.08 -0.51
N ALA A 69 12.58 31.34 -1.41
CA ALA A 69 13.80 31.78 -2.07
C ALA A 69 13.52 32.70 -3.28
N GLY A 70 12.25 32.82 -3.69
CA GLY A 70 11.81 33.62 -4.82
C GLY A 70 11.82 32.89 -6.16
N ASN A 71 11.90 31.55 -6.17
CA ASN A 71 11.73 30.77 -7.38
C ASN A 71 10.24 30.67 -7.70
N ALA A 72 9.84 31.10 -8.90
CA ALA A 72 8.46 31.04 -9.34
C ALA A 72 8.01 29.59 -9.57
N LEU A 73 6.76 29.30 -9.19
CA LEU A 73 6.10 28.07 -9.58
C LEU A 73 6.10 27.98 -11.11
N PRO A 74 6.58 26.87 -11.71
CA PRO A 74 6.62 26.75 -13.16
C PRO A 74 5.25 26.97 -13.81
N VAL A 75 5.22 27.63 -14.97
CA VAL A 75 3.99 27.95 -15.74
C VAL A 75 3.36 26.71 -16.40
N GLY A 76 3.82 25.51 -16.04
CA GLY A 76 3.20 24.26 -16.46
C GLY A 76 2.02 23.98 -15.54
N GLU A 77 0.80 24.16 -16.05
CA GLU A 77 -0.37 23.59 -15.40
C GLU A 77 -0.16 22.06 -15.28
N PRO A 78 -0.44 21.45 -14.12
CA PRO A 78 -0.67 20.01 -14.06
C PRO A 78 -1.67 19.68 -15.17
N ALA A 79 -1.47 18.61 -15.93
CA ALA A 79 -2.27 18.34 -17.12
C ALA A 79 -3.78 18.06 -16.85
N ILE A 80 -4.22 18.14 -15.59
CA ILE A 80 -5.54 17.75 -15.10
C ILE A 80 -5.95 18.65 -13.93
N ASP A 81 -7.14 19.23 -14.06
CA ASP A 81 -7.79 20.07 -13.06
C ASP A 81 -8.48 19.22 -11.99
N GLU A 82 -8.44 19.63 -10.71
CA GLU A 82 -9.24 18.96 -9.67
C GLU A 82 -10.72 19.18 -9.98
N ALA A 83 -11.55 18.12 -10.07
CA ALA A 83 -12.95 18.27 -10.47
C ALA A 83 -13.95 17.48 -9.59
N TYR A 84 -14.96 18.15 -9.04
CA TYR A 84 -16.02 17.52 -8.25
C TYR A 84 -17.32 17.35 -9.03
N ILE A 85 -17.92 16.16 -8.97
CA ILE A 85 -19.29 15.95 -9.47
C ILE A 85 -20.27 16.32 -8.36
N LEU A 86 -20.94 17.46 -8.52
CA LEU A 86 -21.99 17.88 -7.62
C LEU A 86 -23.30 17.17 -7.95
N SER A 87 -24.02 16.69 -6.94
CA SER A 87 -25.39 16.17 -7.08
C SER A 87 -26.29 16.76 -6.01
N ASN A 88 -27.26 17.56 -6.43
CA ASN A 88 -28.27 18.21 -5.60
C ASN A 88 -29.65 17.53 -5.71
N ALA A 89 -29.73 16.34 -6.34
CA ALA A 89 -30.97 15.59 -6.48
C ALA A 89 -31.45 15.03 -5.11
N ALA A 90 -32.75 15.13 -4.84
CA ALA A 90 -33.34 14.56 -3.62
C ALA A 90 -33.24 13.01 -3.63
N PRO A 91 -32.92 12.37 -2.50
CA PRO A 91 -32.84 10.90 -2.44
C PRO A 91 -34.21 10.28 -2.74
N SER A 92 -34.23 9.30 -3.64
CA SER A 92 -35.43 8.51 -3.97
C SER A 92 -35.74 7.52 -2.83
N PRO A 93 -37.01 7.36 -2.41
CA PRO A 93 -37.36 6.42 -1.35
C PRO A 93 -37.34 4.97 -1.88
N GLY A 94 -36.23 4.28 -1.64
CA GLY A 94 -36.06 2.82 -1.79
C GLY A 94 -35.71 2.16 -0.45
N PRO A 95 -35.91 0.83 -0.30
CA PRO A 95 -35.83 0.16 0.99
C PRO A 95 -34.40 0.24 1.56
N SER A 96 -34.35 0.51 2.87
CA SER A 96 -33.17 0.86 3.66
C SER A 96 -32.07 -0.22 3.66
N THR A 97 -30.98 0.06 2.95
CA THR A 97 -29.62 -0.28 3.38
C THR A 97 -29.04 0.94 4.12
N PRO A 98 -28.25 0.77 5.20
CA PRO A 98 -27.65 1.91 5.88
C PRO A 98 -26.80 2.70 4.88
N PRO A 99 -26.78 4.05 4.93
CA PRO A 99 -25.92 4.82 4.04
C PRO A 99 -24.47 4.47 4.38
N PRO A 100 -23.57 4.34 3.37
CA PRO A 100 -22.14 4.31 3.64
C PRO A 100 -21.78 5.53 4.48
N ALA A 101 -20.95 5.35 5.50
CA ALA A 101 -20.42 6.47 6.26
C ALA A 101 -19.82 7.49 5.28
N THR A 102 -20.27 8.73 5.33
CA THR A 102 -19.67 9.82 4.56
C THR A 102 -18.28 10.07 5.14
N VAL A 103 -17.28 9.38 4.63
CA VAL A 103 -15.87 9.72 4.86
C VAL A 103 -15.61 10.97 4.04
N ASN A 104 -15.26 12.07 4.70
CA ASN A 104 -14.69 13.23 4.04
C ASN A 104 -13.28 12.84 3.58
N LEU A 105 -13.20 12.26 2.39
CA LEU A 105 -11.94 11.93 1.75
C LEU A 105 -11.34 13.22 1.21
N VAL A 106 -10.23 13.65 1.81
CA VAL A 106 -9.30 14.59 1.20
C VAL A 106 -8.61 13.77 0.11
N PHE A 107 -8.99 13.98 -1.14
CA PHE A 107 -8.37 13.29 -2.27
C PHE A 107 -7.19 14.14 -2.75
N ASN A 108 -5.99 13.58 -2.79
CA ASN A 108 -4.82 14.21 -3.39
C ASN A 108 -4.65 13.76 -4.85
N LEU A 109 -3.94 14.55 -5.64
CA LEU A 109 -3.67 14.33 -7.08
C LEU A 109 -3.03 12.95 -7.37
N GLU A 110 -2.39 12.34 -6.37
CA GLU A 110 -1.65 11.08 -6.41
C GLU A 110 -2.57 9.83 -6.48
N GLN A 111 -3.73 9.87 -5.81
CA GLN A 111 -4.72 8.76 -5.86
C GLN A 111 -5.45 8.67 -7.22
N TRP A 112 -5.53 9.78 -7.97
CA TRP A 112 -6.24 9.83 -9.26
C TRP A 112 -5.40 9.31 -10.43
N VAL A 113 -4.09 9.61 -10.46
CA VAL A 113 -3.14 9.03 -11.43
C VAL A 113 -3.14 7.50 -11.33
N SER A 114 -3.25 6.99 -10.10
CA SER A 114 -3.33 5.55 -9.80
C SER A 114 -4.63 4.92 -10.29
N LEU A 115 -5.79 5.54 -10.04
CA LEU A 115 -7.10 5.04 -10.50
C LEU A 115 -7.26 5.06 -12.03
N VAL A 116 -6.72 6.08 -12.70
CA VAL A 116 -6.76 6.19 -14.17
C VAL A 116 -5.76 5.25 -14.84
N ALA A 117 -4.56 5.08 -14.27
CA ALA A 117 -3.60 4.05 -14.70
C ALA A 117 -4.23 2.64 -14.64
N ILE A 118 -4.88 2.31 -13.52
CA ILE A 118 -5.58 1.03 -13.30
C ILE A 118 -6.76 0.83 -14.27
N GLN A 119 -7.55 1.88 -14.55
CA GLN A 119 -8.75 1.75 -15.40
C GLN A 119 -8.48 1.85 -16.91
N THR A 120 -7.41 2.53 -17.33
CA THR A 120 -7.20 2.88 -18.74
C THR A 120 -5.90 2.35 -19.33
N GLY A 121 -4.96 1.85 -18.52
CA GLY A 121 -3.70 1.31 -19.00
C GLY A 121 -2.72 2.34 -19.57
N GLN A 122 -2.88 3.64 -19.24
CA GLN A 122 -1.99 4.72 -19.66
C GLN A 122 -1.33 5.40 -18.46
N VAL A 123 -0.01 5.60 -18.52
CA VAL A 123 0.78 6.30 -17.49
C VAL A 123 1.24 7.65 -18.00
N TYR A 124 1.19 8.64 -17.10
CA TYR A 124 1.66 10.00 -17.35
C TYR A 124 3.01 10.21 -16.64
N GLN A 125 3.97 10.76 -17.39
CA GLN A 125 5.34 11.00 -16.91
C GLN A 125 5.40 12.16 -15.92
N SER A 126 6.03 11.93 -14.77
CA SER A 126 6.60 12.96 -13.89
C SER A 126 7.97 12.47 -13.39
N ALA A 127 8.97 13.35 -13.38
CA ALA A 127 10.31 13.06 -12.86
C ALA A 127 10.39 13.16 -11.31
N LEU A 128 9.24 13.32 -10.64
CA LEU A 128 9.07 13.51 -9.19
C LEU A 128 7.90 12.66 -8.65
N VAL A 129 7.72 11.42 -9.13
CA VAL A 129 6.70 10.54 -8.55
C VAL A 129 7.21 10.06 -7.19
N ASP A 130 6.91 10.82 -6.14
CA ASP A 130 6.86 10.27 -4.80
C ASP A 130 5.85 9.11 -4.83
N PHE A 131 6.29 7.93 -4.39
CA PHE A 131 5.63 6.64 -4.54
C PHE A 131 4.33 6.49 -3.70
N ASN A 132 3.62 7.58 -3.38
CA ASN A 132 2.42 7.60 -2.51
C ASN A 132 1.15 7.02 -3.16
N ILE A 133 1.29 6.02 -4.05
CA ILE A 133 0.15 5.28 -4.57
C ILE A 133 -0.43 4.43 -3.45
N GLU A 134 -1.64 4.75 -3.03
CA GLU A 134 -2.40 3.96 -2.06
C GLU A 134 -3.40 3.07 -2.77
N VAL A 135 -3.34 1.76 -2.50
CA VAL A 135 -4.34 0.80 -2.95
C VAL A 135 -4.95 0.16 -1.72
N GLY A 136 -6.26 0.33 -1.55
CA GLY A 136 -6.97 -0.12 -0.36
C GLY A 136 -6.45 0.45 0.95
N GLY A 137 -5.80 1.63 0.94
CA GLY A 137 -5.26 2.28 2.14
C GLY A 137 -3.82 1.87 2.47
N LEU A 138 -3.21 0.97 1.69
CA LEU A 138 -1.80 0.63 1.81
C LEU A 138 -0.97 1.41 0.81
N ARG A 139 0.10 2.06 1.26
CA ARG A 139 1.08 2.72 0.38
C ARG A 139 1.95 1.68 -0.30
N LEU A 140 1.85 1.60 -1.62
CA LEU A 140 2.61 0.63 -2.40
C LEU A 140 4.11 0.92 -2.37
N ALA A 141 4.55 2.18 -2.17
CA ALA A 141 5.97 2.52 -1.93
C ALA A 141 6.61 1.66 -0.85
N SER A 142 5.89 1.50 0.26
CA SER A 142 6.38 0.85 1.47
C SER A 142 6.41 -0.67 1.32
N LEU A 143 5.73 -1.19 0.31
CA LEU A 143 5.54 -2.61 0.07
C LEU A 143 6.34 -3.11 -1.13
N PHE A 144 6.59 -2.27 -2.14
CA PHE A 144 7.16 -2.67 -3.41
C PHE A 144 8.69 -2.62 -3.42
N ASP A 145 9.32 -3.68 -3.91
CA ASP A 145 10.76 -3.74 -4.16
C ASP A 145 11.00 -3.96 -5.66
N GLU A 146 11.46 -2.90 -6.33
CA GLU A 146 11.76 -2.92 -7.77
C GLU A 146 12.77 -3.99 -8.15
N THR A 147 13.81 -4.18 -7.33
CA THR A 147 14.87 -5.14 -7.66
C THR A 147 14.36 -6.57 -7.53
N ALA A 148 13.62 -6.85 -6.45
CA ALA A 148 12.98 -8.15 -6.24
C ALA A 148 11.94 -8.43 -7.32
N TYR A 149 11.06 -7.48 -7.61
CA TYR A 149 10.00 -7.63 -8.60
C TYR A 149 10.55 -7.94 -10.00
N LEU A 150 11.58 -7.21 -10.46
CA LEU A 150 12.20 -7.49 -11.75
C LEU A 150 13.00 -8.81 -11.77
N SER A 151 13.52 -9.25 -10.61
CA SER A 151 14.15 -10.56 -10.49
C SER A 151 13.13 -11.70 -10.61
N ASP A 152 11.98 -11.56 -9.95
CA ASP A 152 10.91 -12.58 -9.93
C ASP A 152 10.11 -12.61 -11.23
N TYR A 153 10.07 -11.50 -11.96
CA TYR A 153 9.36 -11.35 -13.22
C TYR A 153 10.31 -10.95 -14.37
N PRO A 154 11.10 -11.89 -14.91
CA PRO A 154 12.05 -11.62 -16.00
C PRO A 154 11.40 -11.09 -17.28
N ASP A 155 10.12 -11.37 -17.50
CA ASP A 155 9.33 -10.82 -18.59
C ASP A 155 9.10 -9.31 -18.42
N VAL A 156 8.82 -8.86 -17.20
CA VAL A 156 8.71 -7.44 -16.87
C VAL A 156 10.09 -6.78 -16.94
N ALA A 157 11.14 -7.43 -16.44
CA ALA A 157 12.51 -6.93 -16.57
C ALA A 157 12.92 -6.73 -18.03
N ALA A 158 12.55 -7.66 -18.91
CA ALA A 158 12.78 -7.51 -20.34
C ALA A 158 11.96 -6.36 -20.95
N ALA A 159 10.72 -6.16 -20.49
CA ALA A 159 9.87 -5.05 -20.92
C ALA A 159 10.43 -3.69 -20.49
N VAL A 160 10.96 -3.58 -19.26
CA VAL A 160 11.66 -2.38 -18.77
C VAL A 160 12.92 -2.09 -19.60
N GLN A 161 13.74 -3.12 -19.89
CA GLN A 161 14.92 -2.97 -20.74
C GLN A 161 14.61 -2.55 -22.19
N GLN A 162 13.37 -2.75 -22.64
CA GLN A 162 12.89 -2.40 -23.97
C GLN A 162 12.11 -1.07 -23.97
N ASP A 163 12.14 -0.32 -22.87
CA ASP A 163 11.42 0.94 -22.67
C ASP A 163 9.88 0.80 -22.88
N VAL A 164 9.33 -0.41 -22.64
CA VAL A 164 7.87 -0.62 -22.64
C VAL A 164 7.26 -0.08 -21.36
N TYR A 165 7.97 -0.27 -20.24
CA TYR A 165 7.70 0.34 -18.94
C TYR A 165 8.96 1.04 -18.47
N GLN A 166 8.80 2.13 -17.74
CA GLN A 166 9.91 2.83 -17.11
C GLN A 166 10.44 2.06 -15.90
N TYR A 167 9.54 1.43 -15.13
CA TYR A 167 9.84 0.68 -13.92
C TYR A 167 8.97 -0.59 -13.81
N GLY A 168 9.42 -1.58 -13.06
CA GLY A 168 8.62 -2.73 -12.63
C GLY A 168 7.41 -2.30 -11.79
N PHE A 169 7.57 -1.26 -10.97
CA PHE A 169 6.48 -0.64 -10.22
C PHE A 169 5.33 -0.16 -11.12
N GLU A 170 5.67 0.46 -12.25
CA GLU A 170 4.70 0.90 -13.25
C GLU A 170 3.91 -0.28 -13.81
N HIS A 171 4.60 -1.36 -14.18
CA HIS A 171 3.95 -2.59 -14.61
C HIS A 171 3.05 -3.17 -13.50
N PHE A 172 3.51 -3.18 -12.25
CA PHE A 172 2.74 -3.74 -11.14
C PHE A 172 1.41 -3.03 -10.96
N VAL A 173 1.42 -1.70 -10.91
CA VAL A 173 0.22 -0.87 -10.74
C VAL A 173 -0.74 -1.01 -11.92
N LEU A 174 -0.23 -1.03 -13.15
CA LEU A 174 -1.06 -1.12 -14.35
C LEU A 174 -1.63 -2.51 -14.61
N PHE A 175 -0.83 -3.55 -14.38
CA PHE A 175 -1.11 -4.91 -14.83
C PHE A 175 -0.91 -5.93 -13.73
N GLY A 176 0.21 -5.85 -12.99
CA GLY A 176 0.61 -6.86 -12.01
C GLY A 176 -0.47 -7.22 -10.99
N ILE A 177 -1.21 -6.25 -10.46
CA ILE A 177 -2.34 -6.50 -9.53
C ILE A 177 -3.40 -7.40 -10.18
N SER A 178 -3.83 -7.07 -11.40
CA SER A 178 -4.84 -7.82 -12.15
C SER A 178 -4.33 -9.15 -12.71
N GLU A 179 -3.01 -9.26 -12.91
CA GLU A 179 -2.32 -10.49 -13.28
C GLU A 179 -2.07 -11.40 -12.07
N GLY A 180 -2.30 -10.91 -10.85
CA GLY A 180 -2.11 -11.65 -9.61
C GLY A 180 -0.64 -11.76 -9.20
N ARG A 181 0.23 -10.89 -9.71
CA ARG A 181 1.65 -10.87 -9.34
C ARG A 181 1.81 -10.36 -7.91
N ALA A 182 2.68 -11.01 -7.15
CA ALA A 182 3.14 -10.50 -5.87
C ALA A 182 3.98 -9.24 -6.09
N LEU A 183 3.77 -8.25 -5.22
CA LEU A 183 4.47 -6.95 -5.25
C LEU A 183 5.89 -7.03 -4.64
N SER A 184 6.07 -7.96 -3.70
CA SER A 184 7.32 -8.32 -3.04
C SER A 184 7.07 -9.51 -2.12
N ASN A 185 8.08 -9.91 -1.35
CA ASN A 185 7.98 -10.95 -0.33
C ASN A 185 7.05 -10.59 0.85
N TRP A 186 6.51 -9.37 0.90
CA TRP A 186 5.48 -9.01 1.86
C TRP A 186 4.13 -9.68 1.61
N PHE A 187 3.90 -10.22 0.40
CA PHE A 187 2.69 -10.96 0.06
C PHE A 187 3.02 -12.28 -0.63
N ASP A 188 2.65 -13.39 0.01
CA ASP A 188 2.76 -14.74 -0.53
C ASP A 188 1.36 -15.23 -0.93
N ALA A 189 1.11 -15.29 -2.23
CA ALA A 189 -0.20 -15.67 -2.76
C ALA A 189 -0.57 -17.13 -2.43
N ASP A 190 0.39 -18.05 -2.43
CA ASP A 190 0.13 -19.47 -2.17
C ASP A 190 -0.20 -19.67 -0.70
N TYR A 191 0.57 -19.06 0.21
CA TYR A 191 0.25 -19.01 1.63
C TYR A 191 -1.13 -18.38 1.86
N TYR A 192 -1.38 -17.22 1.28
CA TYR A 192 -2.62 -16.47 1.48
C TYR A 192 -3.84 -17.28 1.03
N LEU A 193 -3.78 -17.94 -0.13
CA LEU A 193 -4.89 -18.78 -0.61
C LEU A 193 -5.05 -20.07 0.19
N ALA A 194 -3.97 -20.66 0.69
CA ALA A 194 -4.02 -21.84 1.55
C ALA A 194 -4.74 -21.55 2.88
N GLN A 195 -4.52 -20.37 3.47
CA GLN A 195 -5.17 -19.96 4.72
C GLN A 195 -6.62 -19.48 4.51
N ASN A 196 -6.95 -19.00 3.31
CA ASN A 196 -8.20 -18.30 3.03
C ASN A 196 -9.02 -19.02 1.94
N ALA A 197 -9.68 -20.12 2.32
CA ALA A 197 -10.41 -20.99 1.39
C ALA A 197 -11.54 -20.27 0.62
N ASP A 198 -12.17 -19.26 1.22
CA ASP A 198 -13.17 -18.40 0.57
C ASP A 198 -12.54 -17.54 -0.53
N VAL A 199 -11.36 -16.99 -0.29
CA VAL A 199 -10.60 -16.23 -1.29
C VAL A 199 -10.08 -17.16 -2.39
N ALA A 200 -9.58 -18.34 -2.04
CA ALA A 200 -9.19 -19.36 -3.01
C ALA A 200 -10.34 -19.70 -3.97
N ALA A 201 -11.56 -19.81 -3.46
CA ALA A 201 -12.75 -20.02 -4.29
C ALA A 201 -13.00 -18.82 -5.22
N ALA A 202 -12.95 -17.58 -4.72
CA ALA A 202 -13.12 -16.37 -5.53
C ALA A 202 -12.09 -16.27 -6.66
N VAL A 203 -10.80 -16.51 -6.35
CA VAL A 203 -9.70 -16.54 -7.33
C VAL A 203 -9.91 -17.63 -8.37
N SER A 204 -10.27 -18.85 -7.96
CA SER A 204 -10.53 -19.95 -8.90
C SER A 204 -11.70 -19.69 -9.86
N SER A 205 -12.63 -18.82 -9.46
CA SER A 205 -13.77 -18.40 -10.28
C SER A 205 -13.49 -17.16 -11.13
N GLY A 206 -12.29 -16.60 -11.05
CA GLY A 206 -11.86 -15.42 -11.81
C GLY A 206 -12.53 -14.12 -11.37
N GLN A 207 -13.02 -14.05 -10.12
CA GLN A 207 -13.67 -12.84 -9.60
C GLN A 207 -12.67 -11.74 -9.22
N MET A 208 -11.48 -12.14 -8.78
CA MET A 208 -10.37 -11.27 -8.39
C MET A 208 -9.09 -12.11 -8.26
N THR A 209 -7.95 -11.45 -8.12
CA THR A 209 -6.68 -12.09 -7.75
C THR A 209 -6.49 -12.12 -6.23
N ALA A 210 -5.55 -12.93 -5.76
CA ALA A 210 -5.22 -13.01 -4.33
C ALA A 210 -4.71 -11.67 -3.80
N ILE A 211 -3.84 -11.00 -4.57
CA ILE A 211 -3.28 -9.70 -4.19
C ILE A 211 -4.36 -8.60 -4.22
N GLU A 212 -5.30 -8.63 -5.16
CA GLU A 212 -6.46 -7.73 -5.14
C GLU A 212 -7.27 -7.92 -3.86
N HIS A 213 -7.57 -9.16 -3.47
CA HIS A 213 -8.28 -9.39 -2.22
C HIS A 213 -7.48 -8.82 -1.03
N PHE A 214 -6.19 -9.12 -0.96
CA PHE A 214 -5.38 -8.67 0.16
C PHE A 214 -5.33 -7.15 0.29
N LEU A 215 -5.02 -6.45 -0.80
CA LEU A 215 -4.89 -4.99 -0.81
C LEU A 215 -6.20 -4.29 -0.46
N TRP A 216 -7.36 -4.78 -0.91
CA TRP A 216 -8.64 -4.09 -0.69
C TRP A 216 -9.36 -4.52 0.60
N PHE A 217 -9.17 -5.76 1.04
CA PHE A 217 -9.97 -6.37 2.10
C PHE A 217 -9.10 -7.10 3.13
N GLY A 218 -8.19 -7.97 2.68
CA GLY A 218 -7.50 -8.93 3.52
C GLY A 218 -6.79 -8.31 4.72
N HIS A 219 -6.02 -7.25 4.49
CA HIS A 219 -5.29 -6.59 5.58
C HIS A 219 -6.22 -5.99 6.65
N ARG A 220 -7.40 -5.49 6.27
CA ARG A 220 -8.44 -4.98 7.21
C ARG A 220 -9.23 -6.07 7.89
N GLU A 221 -9.25 -7.27 7.29
CA GLU A 221 -9.86 -8.46 7.87
C GLU A 221 -8.88 -9.22 8.79
N ASN A 222 -7.72 -8.64 9.12
CA ASN A 222 -6.62 -9.28 9.86
C ASN A 222 -6.14 -10.59 9.20
N ARG A 223 -6.21 -10.70 7.88
CA ARG A 223 -5.67 -11.87 7.17
C ARG A 223 -4.18 -11.69 6.93
N ASP A 224 -3.41 -12.69 7.36
CA ASP A 224 -1.95 -12.70 7.27
C ASP A 224 -1.50 -12.80 5.80
N PRO A 225 -0.72 -11.83 5.28
CA PRO A 225 -0.28 -11.83 3.88
C PRO A 225 0.84 -12.81 3.58
N ASN A 226 1.56 -13.23 4.62
CA ASN A 226 2.68 -14.15 4.51
C ASN A 226 2.89 -14.89 5.84
N ALA A 227 3.77 -15.86 5.77
CA ALA A 227 4.25 -16.71 6.84
C ALA A 227 4.78 -16.00 8.10
N GLY A 228 5.38 -14.83 7.93
CA GLY A 228 6.16 -14.13 8.96
C GLY A 228 5.44 -12.96 9.61
N PHE A 229 4.18 -12.70 9.26
CA PHE A 229 3.35 -11.69 9.91
C PHE A 229 2.05 -12.32 10.41
N ASP A 230 1.78 -12.19 11.71
CA ASP A 230 0.53 -12.60 12.35
C ASP A 230 -0.19 -11.35 12.87
N ALA A 231 -1.27 -10.95 12.19
CA ALA A 231 -1.98 -9.71 12.48
C ALA A 231 -2.61 -9.73 13.88
N ASP A 232 -3.15 -10.86 14.31
CA ASP A 232 -3.82 -10.98 15.60
C ASP A 232 -2.81 -10.98 16.76
N ASP A 233 -1.68 -11.69 16.63
CA ASP A 233 -0.58 -11.66 17.60
C ASP A 233 0.05 -10.26 17.68
N TYR A 234 0.24 -9.59 16.53
CA TYR A 234 0.74 -8.23 16.48
C TYR A 234 -0.16 -7.27 17.27
N LEU A 235 -1.49 -7.34 17.10
CA LEU A 235 -2.43 -6.50 17.84
C LEU A 235 -2.50 -6.86 19.32
N LEU A 236 -2.38 -8.15 19.66
CA LEU A 236 -2.37 -8.62 21.04
C LEU A 236 -1.16 -8.09 21.82
N ASN A 237 0.01 -8.07 21.17
CA ASN A 237 1.28 -7.63 21.77
C ASN A 237 1.45 -6.10 21.72
N HIS A 238 0.68 -5.39 20.89
CA HIS A 238 0.70 -3.93 20.76
C HIS A 238 -0.68 -3.30 21.00
N PRO A 239 -1.15 -3.21 22.26
CA PRO A 239 -2.47 -2.69 22.60
C PRO A 239 -2.71 -1.24 22.14
N ASP A 240 -1.65 -0.44 22.02
CA ASP A 240 -1.73 0.92 21.47
C ASP A 240 -2.13 0.92 19.99
N VAL A 241 -1.59 -0.02 19.20
CA VAL A 241 -1.98 -0.20 17.80
C VAL A 241 -3.40 -0.73 17.70
N GLN A 242 -3.79 -1.67 18.55
CA GLN A 242 -5.18 -2.14 18.60
C GLN A 242 -6.18 -1.00 18.85
N VAL A 243 -5.85 -0.07 19.75
CA VAL A 243 -6.65 1.13 19.99
C VAL A 243 -6.66 2.05 18.77
N ALA A 244 -5.53 2.23 18.10
CA ALA A 244 -5.43 3.06 16.90
C ALA A 244 -6.27 2.50 15.74
N VAL A 245 -6.23 1.18 15.50
CA VAL A 245 -7.08 0.48 14.51
C VAL A 245 -8.56 0.65 14.87
N ALA A 246 -8.94 0.41 16.13
CA ALA A 246 -10.32 0.56 16.58
C ALA A 246 -10.84 2.01 16.47
N ALA A 247 -9.94 2.99 16.54
CA ALA A 247 -10.24 4.41 16.36
C ALA A 247 -10.21 4.88 14.90
N GLY A 248 -9.82 4.01 13.95
CA GLY A 248 -9.65 4.36 12.53
C GLY A 248 -8.50 5.35 12.29
N LEU A 249 -7.49 5.37 13.17
CA LEU A 249 -6.28 6.18 13.00
C LEU A 249 -5.26 5.48 12.09
N VAL A 250 -5.34 4.16 12.00
CA VAL A 250 -4.70 3.27 11.02
C VAL A 250 -5.76 2.25 10.60
N ASP A 251 -5.73 1.80 9.36
CA ASP A 251 -6.68 0.88 8.75
C ASP A 251 -6.47 -0.57 9.20
N SER A 252 -5.25 -0.96 9.56
CA SER A 252 -4.94 -2.36 9.93
C SER A 252 -3.65 -2.52 10.73
N ALA A 253 -3.49 -3.70 11.34
CA ALA A 253 -2.22 -4.14 11.94
C ALA A 253 -1.07 -4.12 10.93
N PHE A 254 -1.33 -4.63 9.73
CA PHE A 254 -0.33 -4.74 8.67
C PHE A 254 0.14 -3.38 8.16
N GLU A 255 -0.78 -2.45 7.93
CA GLU A 255 -0.43 -1.07 7.56
C GLU A 255 0.43 -0.42 8.64
N HIS A 256 0.01 -0.47 9.91
CA HIS A 256 0.81 0.08 10.99
C HIS A 256 2.20 -0.55 11.04
N PHE A 257 2.28 -1.87 10.88
CA PHE A 257 3.55 -2.58 10.89
C PHE A 257 4.49 -2.09 9.77
N ILE A 258 4.00 -2.01 8.54
CA ILE A 258 4.82 -1.61 7.38
C ILE A 258 5.23 -0.13 7.45
N GLU A 259 4.31 0.76 7.85
CA GLU A 259 4.58 2.21 7.89
C GLU A 259 5.40 2.64 9.12
N PHE A 260 5.23 1.96 10.26
CA PHE A 260 5.81 2.38 11.54
C PHE A 260 6.49 1.23 12.29
N GLY A 261 5.80 0.11 12.46
CA GLY A 261 6.21 -0.98 13.35
C GLY A 261 7.59 -1.56 13.02
N ALA A 262 7.92 -1.71 11.74
CA ALA A 262 9.23 -2.15 11.28
C ALA A 262 10.36 -1.22 11.77
N ALA A 263 10.19 0.09 11.59
CA ALA A 263 11.16 1.10 12.03
C ALA A 263 11.23 1.22 13.57
N GLU A 264 10.13 0.94 14.26
CA GLU A 264 10.06 0.91 15.71
C GLU A 264 10.58 -0.40 16.33
N GLY A 265 10.95 -1.40 15.50
CA GLY A 265 11.44 -2.70 15.96
C GLY A 265 10.35 -3.60 16.55
N ARG A 266 9.09 -3.42 16.15
CA ARG A 266 7.92 -4.13 16.67
C ARG A 266 7.62 -5.43 15.92
N LEU A 267 8.64 -6.24 15.65
CA LEU A 267 8.51 -7.50 14.90
C LEU A 267 8.45 -8.75 15.77
N ASP A 268 8.24 -8.58 17.07
CA ASP A 268 8.22 -9.69 18.01
C ASP A 268 6.89 -10.45 17.88
N SER A 269 6.87 -11.43 16.98
CA SER A 269 5.79 -12.40 16.87
C SER A 269 6.27 -13.78 17.31
N LEU A 270 5.32 -14.68 17.60
CA LEU A 270 5.66 -16.09 17.83
C LEU A 270 6.42 -16.73 16.65
N LEU A 271 6.16 -16.24 15.43
CA LEU A 271 6.60 -16.86 14.18
C LEU A 271 7.94 -16.32 13.68
N PHE A 272 8.26 -15.07 13.98
CA PHE A 272 9.54 -14.44 13.64
C PHE A 272 9.93 -13.43 14.71
N ASP A 273 11.20 -13.42 15.11
CA ASP A 273 11.78 -12.49 16.08
C ASP A 273 12.99 -11.81 15.43
N GLU A 274 12.83 -10.54 15.07
CA GLU A 274 13.84 -9.76 14.34
C GLU A 274 15.14 -9.63 15.12
N LEU A 275 15.07 -9.37 16.43
CA LEU A 275 16.25 -9.19 17.26
C LEU A 275 17.02 -10.50 17.40
N PHE A 276 16.32 -11.61 17.67
CA PHE A 276 16.90 -12.95 17.68
C PHE A 276 17.54 -13.27 16.33
N TYR A 277 16.81 -13.06 15.24
CA TYR A 277 17.26 -13.44 13.91
C TYR A 277 18.52 -12.69 13.51
N LEU A 278 18.58 -11.37 13.71
CA LEU A 278 19.77 -10.57 13.41
C LEU A 278 20.94 -10.89 14.36
N GLN A 279 20.66 -11.20 15.64
CA GLN A 279 21.70 -11.59 16.60
C GLN A 279 22.36 -12.93 16.20
N GLN A 280 21.57 -13.89 15.73
CA GLN A 280 22.05 -15.20 15.31
C GLN A 280 22.73 -15.16 13.93
N ASN A 281 22.32 -14.22 13.08
CA ASN A 281 22.73 -14.11 11.69
C ASN A 281 23.49 -12.80 11.43
N SER A 282 24.74 -12.73 11.92
CA SER A 282 25.55 -11.51 11.84
C SER A 282 25.82 -10.99 10.41
N ASP A 283 25.79 -11.87 9.41
CA ASP A 283 25.88 -11.54 8.00
C ASP A 283 24.62 -10.81 7.51
N VAL A 284 23.44 -11.25 7.95
CA VAL A 284 22.16 -10.60 7.67
C VAL A 284 22.07 -9.25 8.39
N ALA A 285 22.49 -9.18 9.66
CA ALA A 285 22.55 -7.92 10.39
C ALA A 285 23.43 -6.88 9.68
N ALA A 286 24.56 -7.32 9.09
CA ALA A 286 25.41 -6.44 8.29
C ALA A 286 24.75 -6.01 6.97
N ALA A 287 23.96 -6.89 6.34
CA ALA A 287 23.21 -6.57 5.13
C ALA A 287 22.09 -5.55 5.39
N VAL A 288 21.34 -5.71 6.48
CA VAL A 288 20.32 -4.74 6.92
C VAL A 288 20.95 -3.37 7.23
N GLN A 289 22.09 -3.35 7.94
CA GLN A 289 22.80 -2.09 8.22
C GLN A 289 23.32 -1.37 6.97
N ARG A 290 23.61 -2.10 5.89
CA ARG A 290 23.98 -1.51 4.59
C ARG A 290 22.77 -1.06 3.77
N GLY A 291 21.56 -1.43 4.17
CA GLY A 291 20.34 -1.22 3.40
C GLY A 291 20.15 -2.23 2.27
N ASP A 292 20.88 -3.35 2.27
CA ASP A 292 20.68 -4.43 1.29
C ASP A 292 19.33 -5.15 1.54
N PHE A 293 18.85 -5.12 2.79
CA PHE A 293 17.52 -5.56 3.20
C PHE A 293 16.90 -4.54 4.13
N ALA A 294 15.59 -4.31 4.02
CA ALA A 294 14.87 -3.46 4.96
C ALA A 294 14.87 -4.06 6.38
N LEU A 295 14.73 -5.38 6.48
CA LEU A 295 14.59 -6.14 7.72
C LEU A 295 15.19 -7.54 7.60
N GLY A 296 15.55 -8.14 8.73
CA GLY A 296 15.90 -9.55 8.85
C GLY A 296 14.77 -10.46 8.40
N LEU A 297 13.52 -10.08 8.68
CA LEU A 297 12.32 -10.76 8.17
C LEU A 297 12.34 -10.87 6.64
N TYR A 298 12.74 -9.81 5.94
CA TYR A 298 12.80 -9.83 4.48
C TYR A 298 13.83 -10.83 3.96
N HIS A 299 15.02 -10.85 4.57
CA HIS A 299 16.01 -11.89 4.26
C HIS A 299 15.46 -13.28 4.57
N PHE A 300 14.77 -13.45 5.70
CA PHE A 300 14.24 -14.75 6.10
C PHE A 300 13.23 -15.30 5.09
N LEU A 301 12.24 -14.47 4.70
CA LEU A 301 11.24 -14.81 3.70
C LEU A 301 11.89 -15.14 2.34
N SER A 302 12.91 -14.36 1.95
CA SER A 302 13.58 -14.49 0.64
C SER A 302 14.56 -15.68 0.58
N PHE A 303 15.30 -15.93 1.66
CA PHE A 303 16.46 -16.84 1.68
C PHE A 303 16.52 -17.70 2.93
N GLY A 304 16.30 -17.10 4.11
CA GLY A 304 16.55 -17.76 5.40
C GLY A 304 15.79 -19.06 5.61
N GLN A 305 14.54 -19.15 5.12
CA GLN A 305 13.74 -20.38 5.16
C GLN A 305 14.43 -21.54 4.45
N ILE A 306 14.92 -21.29 3.23
CA ILE A 306 15.59 -22.29 2.38
C ILE A 306 16.99 -22.59 2.91
N GLU A 307 17.66 -21.60 3.47
CA GLU A 307 18.95 -21.75 4.16
C GLU A 307 18.83 -22.51 5.50
N GLY A 308 17.60 -22.73 5.99
CA GLY A 308 17.31 -23.41 7.24
C GLY A 308 17.70 -22.62 8.48
N ARG A 309 17.63 -21.29 8.41
CA ARG A 309 17.87 -20.40 9.55
C ARG A 309 16.63 -20.35 10.44
N ASP A 310 16.83 -20.40 11.75
CA ASP A 310 15.72 -20.35 12.71
C ASP A 310 15.15 -18.92 12.79
N PRO A 311 13.84 -18.73 12.59
CA PRO A 311 13.20 -17.40 12.53
C PRO A 311 13.00 -16.75 13.90
N SER A 312 12.91 -17.55 14.95
CA SER A 312 12.71 -17.07 16.31
C SER A 312 13.31 -18.07 17.30
N SER A 313 13.48 -17.64 18.55
CA SER A 313 13.90 -18.54 19.63
C SER A 313 12.91 -19.67 19.94
N LEU A 314 11.71 -19.63 19.33
CA LEU A 314 10.63 -20.57 19.57
C LEU A 314 10.51 -21.64 18.48
N PHE A 315 11.27 -21.55 17.39
CA PHE A 315 11.28 -22.54 16.32
C PHE A 315 12.70 -23.04 16.06
N ASP A 316 12.92 -24.34 16.20
CA ASP A 316 14.16 -25.00 15.80
C ASP A 316 13.87 -25.89 14.60
N GLN A 317 14.29 -25.43 13.41
CA GLN A 317 14.02 -26.15 12.17
C GLN A 317 14.67 -27.53 12.16
N SER A 318 15.88 -27.65 12.71
CA SER A 318 16.62 -28.91 12.72
C SER A 318 15.90 -29.94 13.60
N ALA A 319 15.45 -29.53 14.78
CA ALA A 319 14.67 -30.36 15.69
C ALA A 319 13.28 -30.69 15.11
N TYR A 320 12.64 -29.73 14.46
CA TYR A 320 11.34 -29.92 13.82
C TYR A 320 11.42 -30.97 12.70
N LEU A 321 12.40 -30.88 11.80
CA LEU A 321 12.60 -31.86 10.73
C LEU A 321 13.04 -33.23 11.27
N ALA A 322 13.84 -33.27 12.34
CA ALA A 322 14.25 -34.52 12.98
C ALA A 322 13.08 -35.27 13.62
N SER A 323 12.10 -34.55 14.17
CA SER A 323 10.91 -35.11 14.81
C SER A 323 9.78 -35.43 13.83
N HIS A 324 9.82 -34.89 12.61
CA HIS A 324 8.78 -35.04 11.59
C HIS A 324 9.37 -35.53 10.26
N SER A 325 9.63 -36.84 10.17
CA SER A 325 10.29 -37.43 8.99
C SER A 325 9.51 -37.30 7.68
N ASP A 326 8.19 -37.18 7.77
CA ASP A 326 7.31 -36.88 6.63
C ASP A 326 7.58 -35.48 6.06
N VAL A 327 7.75 -34.49 6.94
CA VAL A 327 8.10 -33.12 6.56
C VAL A 327 9.52 -33.07 6.03
N ALA A 328 10.47 -33.73 6.69
CA ALA A 328 11.85 -33.81 6.21
C ALA A 328 11.92 -34.41 4.80
N ALA A 329 11.10 -35.41 4.49
CA ALA A 329 11.02 -35.98 3.15
C ALA A 329 10.41 -34.98 2.14
N ALA A 330 9.37 -34.24 2.54
CA ALA A 330 8.75 -33.22 1.69
C ALA A 330 9.75 -32.11 1.33
N VAL A 331 10.47 -31.58 2.33
CA VAL A 331 11.53 -30.58 2.14
C VAL A 331 12.66 -31.12 1.25
N ALA A 332 13.16 -32.32 1.52
CA ALA A 332 14.23 -32.93 0.71
C ALA A 332 13.81 -33.17 -0.75
N SER A 333 12.52 -33.35 -1.02
CA SER A 333 11.97 -33.50 -2.37
C SER A 333 11.65 -32.17 -3.06
N GLY A 334 11.77 -31.05 -2.34
CA GLY A 334 11.37 -29.72 -2.81
C GLY A 334 9.86 -29.50 -2.88
N ALA A 335 9.06 -30.39 -2.26
CA ALA A 335 7.62 -30.23 -2.15
C ALA A 335 7.22 -29.17 -1.11
N LEU A 336 8.14 -28.87 -0.19
CA LEU A 336 8.10 -27.75 0.75
C LEU A 336 9.48 -27.08 0.72
N ALA A 337 9.53 -25.76 0.80
CA ALA A 337 10.74 -24.96 0.95
C ALA A 337 11.43 -25.21 2.29
N SER A 338 10.67 -25.39 3.38
CA SER A 338 11.25 -25.55 4.72
C SER A 338 10.34 -26.29 5.72
N GLY A 339 10.91 -26.69 6.86
CA GLY A 339 10.11 -27.19 7.99
C GLY A 339 9.22 -26.11 8.59
N PHE A 340 9.66 -24.86 8.52
CA PHE A 340 8.89 -23.70 8.97
C PHE A 340 7.64 -23.49 8.11
N GLU A 341 7.77 -23.53 6.78
CA GLU A 341 6.63 -23.47 5.86
C GLU A 341 5.60 -24.56 6.16
N HIS A 342 6.05 -25.81 6.39
CA HIS A 342 5.14 -26.87 6.82
C HIS A 342 4.42 -26.52 8.12
N PHE A 343 5.15 -26.02 9.13
CA PHE A 343 4.56 -25.69 10.42
C PHE A 343 3.44 -24.65 10.27
N LEU A 344 3.64 -23.67 9.40
CA LEU A 344 2.68 -22.61 9.11
C LEU A 344 1.46 -23.09 8.33
N LEU A 345 1.68 -23.83 7.25
CA LEU A 345 0.60 -24.30 6.38
C LEU A 345 -0.23 -25.41 7.02
N PHE A 346 0.42 -26.30 7.78
CA PHE A 346 -0.21 -27.53 8.28
C PHE A 346 0.06 -27.78 9.76
N GLY A 347 1.30 -27.61 10.22
CA GLY A 347 1.73 -28.04 11.55
C GLY A 347 0.93 -27.44 12.71
N ARG A 348 0.53 -26.16 12.62
CA ARG A 348 -0.36 -25.51 13.59
C ARG A 348 -1.72 -26.21 13.69
N ALA A 349 -2.36 -26.47 12.56
CA ALA A 349 -3.66 -27.14 12.50
C ALA A 349 -3.56 -28.63 12.92
N GLU A 350 -2.42 -29.25 12.67
CA GLU A 350 -2.10 -30.62 13.07
C GLU A 350 -1.66 -30.75 14.55
N GLY A 351 -1.45 -29.62 15.26
CA GLY A 351 -1.00 -29.61 16.64
C GLY A 351 0.47 -30.02 16.83
N ARG A 352 1.31 -29.88 15.80
CA ARG A 352 2.76 -30.14 15.89
C ARG A 352 3.44 -29.06 16.74
N VAL A 353 4.45 -29.45 17.51
CA VAL A 353 5.26 -28.53 18.33
C VAL A 353 6.47 -28.04 17.54
N THR A 354 6.95 -26.83 17.84
CA THR A 354 7.92 -26.07 17.04
C THR A 354 9.39 -26.51 17.16
N GLY A 355 9.67 -27.62 17.88
CA GLY A 355 11.02 -28.18 18.05
C GLY A 355 11.56 -28.02 19.45
#